data_AF-A0A2E7F052-F1
#
_entry.id   AF-A0A2E7F052-F1
#
_cell.length_a   1.000
_cell.length_b   1.000
_cell.length_c   1.000
_cell.angle_alpha   90.00
_cell.angle_beta   90.00
_cell.angle_gamma   90.00
#
_symmetry.space_group_name_H-M   'P 1'
#
loop_
_entity.id
_entity.type
_entity.pdbx_description
1 polymer ?
#
loop_
_entity_poly.entity_id
_entity_poly.type
_entity_poly.pdbx_seq_one_letter_code
_entity_poly.pdbx_strand_id
1 'polypeptide(L)'
;MRSVLKITAMSLASMALAQSAFAMSARECRVEQRELAETVQALQAAQAELVALGEQAEIAGDEYVAAQEVSSLSSDHAAEATRLEAEFDALRGEVEAKNASLAAQAAEFTSARTAFQSNCATYLSN
;
A
#
# COMPACT_ATOMS: atom_id res chain seq x y z
N MET A 1 -31.88 -45.23 -53.23
CA MET A 1 -30.68 -45.93 -53.75
C MET A 1 -29.47 -45.24 -53.12
N ARG A 2 -28.72 -45.91 -52.23
CA ARG A 2 -27.30 -46.34 -52.42
C ARG A 2 -26.41 -45.18 -52.91
N SER A 3 -25.31 -44.75 -52.30
CA SER A 3 -24.33 -45.34 -51.38
C SER A 3 -23.32 -44.22 -50.98
N VAL A 4 -22.89 -44.08 -49.72
CA VAL A 4 -21.60 -44.54 -49.12
C VAL A 4 -20.42 -43.53 -49.18
N LEU A 5 -20.00 -43.13 -47.96
CA LEU A 5 -18.66 -42.75 -47.43
C LEU A 5 -17.78 -41.68 -48.15
N LYS A 6 -17.25 -40.74 -47.36
CA LYS A 6 -15.90 -40.86 -46.76
C LYS A 6 -15.66 -39.80 -45.67
N ILE A 7 -15.33 -40.29 -44.47
CA ILE A 7 -14.63 -39.58 -43.41
C ILE A 7 -13.16 -39.49 -43.81
N THR A 8 -12.57 -38.30 -43.76
CA THR A 8 -11.13 -38.13 -43.54
C THR A 8 -10.89 -36.86 -42.74
N ALA A 9 -10.38 -37.07 -41.53
CA ALA A 9 -9.86 -36.05 -40.64
C ALA A 9 -8.62 -35.38 -41.22
N MET A 10 -8.41 -34.11 -40.90
CA MET A 10 -7.07 -33.60 -40.63
C MET A 10 -7.13 -32.38 -39.71
N SER A 11 -6.90 -32.64 -38.43
CA SER A 11 -6.52 -31.65 -37.43
C SER A 11 -5.20 -31.00 -37.83
N LEU A 12 -5.10 -29.67 -37.80
CA LEU A 12 -3.82 -28.98 -37.64
C LEU A 12 -3.97 -27.83 -36.65
N ALA A 13 -3.60 -28.18 -35.41
CA ALA A 13 -2.86 -27.37 -34.47
C ALA A 13 -3.37 -25.95 -34.22
N SER A 14 -4.21 -25.85 -33.19
CA SER A 14 -4.20 -24.72 -32.28
C SER A 14 -2.77 -24.49 -31.79
N MET A 15 -2.05 -23.53 -32.39
CA MET A 15 -0.91 -22.92 -31.73
C MET A 15 -1.47 -22.07 -30.59
N ALA A 16 -1.81 -22.74 -29.49
CA ALA A 16 -1.78 -22.11 -28.18
C ALA A 16 -0.32 -21.71 -27.98
N LEU A 17 0.00 -20.46 -28.30
CA LEU A 17 1.17 -19.79 -27.74
C LEU A 17 0.93 -19.80 -26.23
N ALA A 18 1.42 -20.87 -25.59
CA ALA A 18 1.63 -20.89 -24.16
C ALA A 18 2.55 -19.71 -23.89
N GLN A 19 1.96 -18.60 -23.47
CA GLN A 19 2.67 -17.49 -22.86
C GLN A 19 3.39 -18.12 -21.69
N SER A 20 4.69 -18.35 -21.86
CA SER A 20 5.56 -18.82 -20.81
C SER A 20 5.60 -17.73 -19.75
N ALA A 21 4.69 -17.85 -18.78
CA ALA A 21 4.96 -17.40 -17.43
C ALA A 21 6.20 -18.18 -16.99
N PHE A 22 7.38 -17.62 -17.25
CA PHE A 22 8.61 -18.17 -16.72
C PHE A 22 8.47 -18.10 -15.21
N ALA A 23 8.18 -19.24 -14.58
CA ALA A 23 8.22 -19.37 -13.14
C ALA A 23 9.62 -18.91 -12.70
N MET A 24 9.67 -17.97 -11.75
CA MET A 24 10.93 -17.48 -11.19
C MET A 24 11.72 -18.66 -10.63
N SER A 25 13.05 -18.61 -10.68
CA SER A 25 13.87 -19.65 -10.06
C SER A 25 13.76 -19.62 -8.54
N ALA A 26 14.07 -20.75 -7.88
CA ALA A 26 14.13 -20.83 -6.42
C ALA A 26 15.03 -19.76 -5.78
N ARG A 27 16.10 -19.35 -6.49
CA ARG A 27 17.02 -18.30 -6.00
C ARG A 27 16.36 -16.93 -6.04
N GLU A 28 15.69 -16.61 -7.14
CA GLU A 28 14.97 -15.33 -7.30
C GLU A 28 13.82 -15.23 -6.28
N CYS A 29 13.06 -16.31 -6.09
CA CYS A 29 12.02 -16.39 -5.06
C CYS A 29 12.55 -16.13 -3.65
N ARG A 30 13.74 -16.63 -3.29
CA ARG A 30 14.34 -16.36 -1.96
C ARG A 30 14.77 -14.91 -1.79
N VAL A 31 15.20 -14.26 -2.87
CA VAL A 31 15.56 -12.83 -2.85
C VAL A 31 14.29 -12.00 -2.67
N GLU A 32 13.28 -12.23 -3.50
CA GLU A 32 12.00 -11.50 -3.43
C GLU A 32 11.30 -11.72 -2.07
N GLN A 33 11.36 -12.93 -1.50
CA GLN A 33 10.86 -13.18 -0.14
C GLN A 33 11.55 -12.32 0.91
N ARG A 34 12.86 -12.09 0.78
CA ARG A 34 13.61 -11.21 1.70
C ARG A 34 13.20 -9.76 1.50
N GLU A 35 13.10 -9.30 0.26
CA GLU A 35 12.68 -7.92 -0.06
C GLU A 35 11.26 -7.64 0.43
N LEU A 36 10.33 -8.59 0.29
CA LEU A 36 8.99 -8.50 0.88
C LEU A 36 9.04 -8.43 2.40
N ALA A 37 9.91 -9.21 3.06
CA ALA A 37 10.06 -9.15 4.51
C ALA A 37 10.63 -7.80 5.00
N GLU A 38 11.60 -7.23 4.27
CA GLU A 38 12.14 -5.89 4.52
C GLU A 38 11.05 -4.81 4.32
N THR A 39 10.22 -4.95 3.28
CA THR A 39 9.10 -4.04 3.03
C THR A 39 8.07 -4.07 4.14
N VAL A 40 7.76 -5.25 4.72
CA VAL A 40 6.87 -5.36 5.88
C VAL A 40 7.43 -4.58 7.08
N GLN A 41 8.73 -4.69 7.35
CA GLN A 41 9.36 -3.94 8.46
C GLN A 41 9.30 -2.43 8.21
N ALA A 42 9.55 -1.99 6.98
CA ALA A 42 9.44 -0.57 6.61
C ALA A 42 8.00 -0.04 6.78
N LEU A 43 6.99 -0.79 6.33
CA LEU A 43 5.58 -0.43 6.51
C LEU A 43 5.19 -0.34 7.99
N GLN A 44 5.69 -1.25 8.83
CA GLN A 44 5.45 -1.21 10.27
C GLN A 44 6.09 0.02 10.93
N ALA A 45 7.34 0.36 10.56
CA ALA A 45 8.00 1.56 11.04
C ALA A 45 7.24 2.83 10.61
N ALA A 46 6.84 2.91 9.34
CA ALA A 46 6.08 4.02 8.81
C ALA A 46 4.70 4.18 9.49
N GLN A 47 4.05 3.07 9.85
CA GLN A 47 2.82 3.06 10.63
C GLN A 47 3.03 3.58 12.06
N ALA A 48 4.12 3.18 12.73
CA ALA A 48 4.43 3.65 14.09
C ALA A 48 4.68 5.16 14.11
N GLU A 49 5.42 5.67 13.13
CA GLU A 49 5.62 7.11 12.95
C GLU A 49 4.31 7.85 12.64
N LEU A 50 3.39 7.26 11.86
CA LEU A 50 2.07 7.86 11.60
C LEU A 50 1.25 7.97 12.89
N VAL A 51 1.31 6.96 13.77
CA VAL A 51 0.67 7.01 15.09
C VAL A 51 1.27 8.13 15.93
N ALA A 52 2.60 8.21 16.02
CA ALA A 52 3.27 9.26 16.79
C ALA A 52 2.97 10.68 16.26
N LEU A 53 2.80 10.84 14.94
CA LEU A 53 2.39 12.09 14.34
C LEU A 53 0.92 12.41 14.62
N GLY A 54 0.05 11.40 14.62
CA GLY A 54 -1.34 11.52 15.03
C GLY A 54 -1.49 12.00 16.47
N GLU A 55 -0.73 11.42 17.40
CA GLU A 55 -0.70 11.85 18.81
C GLU A 55 -0.24 13.32 18.95
N GLN A 56 0.75 13.75 18.17
CA GLN A 56 1.18 15.15 18.14
C GLN A 56 0.08 16.08 17.61
N ALA A 57 -0.62 15.68 16.55
CA ALA A 57 -1.74 16.44 16.00
C ALA A 57 -2.90 16.56 17.00
N GLU A 58 -3.19 15.49 17.77
CA GLU A 58 -4.19 15.52 18.84
C GLU A 58 -3.81 16.53 19.94
N ILE A 59 -2.56 16.49 20.42
CA ILE A 59 -2.07 17.44 21.43
C ILE A 59 -2.16 18.88 20.92
N ALA A 60 -1.69 19.14 19.70
CA ALA A 60 -1.77 20.48 19.10
C ALA A 60 -3.23 20.95 18.92
N GLY A 61 -4.14 20.02 18.60
CA GLY A 61 -5.57 20.28 18.53
C GLY A 61 -6.16 20.68 19.88
N ASP A 62 -5.81 19.98 20.95
CA ASP A 62 -6.24 20.31 22.31
C ASP A 62 -5.71 21.68 22.76
N GLU A 63 -4.45 21.99 22.47
CA GLU A 63 -3.84 23.30 22.76
C GLU A 63 -4.53 24.43 21.99
N TYR A 64 -4.81 24.22 20.70
CA TYR A 64 -5.57 25.15 19.89
C TYR A 64 -6.96 25.40 20.47
N VAL A 65 -7.70 24.35 20.82
CA VAL A 65 -9.05 24.48 21.42
C VAL A 65 -8.98 25.29 22.72
N ALA A 66 -8.03 24.99 23.60
CA ALA A 66 -7.84 25.73 24.84
C ALA A 66 -7.50 27.22 24.59
N ALA A 67 -6.63 27.52 23.63
CA ALA A 67 -6.31 28.90 23.25
C ALA A 67 -7.51 29.63 22.64
N GLN A 68 -8.32 28.92 21.84
CA GLN A 68 -9.51 29.46 21.21
C GLN A 68 -10.56 29.89 22.24
N GLU A 69 -10.72 29.14 23.35
CA GLU A 69 -11.65 29.48 24.44
C GLU A 69 -11.34 30.84 25.10
N VAL A 70 -10.05 31.21 25.17
CA VAL A 70 -9.59 32.48 25.78
C VAL A 70 -9.24 33.55 24.76
N SER A 71 -9.35 33.28 23.46
CA SER A 71 -8.96 34.18 22.37
C SER A 71 -9.62 35.56 22.42
N SER A 72 -10.83 35.66 22.97
CA SER A 72 -11.57 36.92 23.09
C SER A 72 -11.08 37.84 24.22
N LEU A 73 -10.21 37.35 25.12
CA LEU A 73 -9.77 38.09 26.30
C LEU A 73 -8.77 39.20 25.98
N SER A 74 -7.97 39.05 24.92
CA SER A 74 -7.01 40.05 24.45
C SER A 74 -6.56 39.79 23.03
N SER A 75 -5.91 40.77 22.39
CA SER A 75 -5.25 40.60 21.10
C SER A 75 -4.17 39.52 21.13
N ASP A 76 -3.47 39.38 22.26
CA ASP A 76 -2.38 38.43 22.40
C ASP A 76 -2.91 36.99 22.46
N HIS A 77 -4.03 36.77 23.18
CA HIS A 77 -4.71 35.48 23.18
C HIS A 77 -5.28 35.13 21.81
N ALA A 78 -5.81 36.11 21.07
CA ALA A 78 -6.26 35.88 19.70
C ALA A 78 -5.10 35.49 18.76
N ALA A 79 -3.95 36.17 18.87
CA ALA A 79 -2.77 35.85 18.07
C ALA A 79 -2.21 34.45 18.37
N GLU A 80 -2.23 34.04 19.64
CA GLU A 80 -1.81 32.70 20.03
C GLU A 80 -2.74 31.61 19.49
N ALA A 81 -4.07 31.83 19.54
CA ALA A 81 -5.03 30.91 18.93
C ALA A 81 -4.79 30.77 17.42
N THR A 82 -4.56 31.87 16.69
CA THR A 82 -4.20 31.79 15.25
C THR A 82 -2.89 31.04 15.01
N ARG A 83 -1.88 31.21 15.88
CA ARG A 83 -0.60 30.50 15.76
C ARG A 83 -0.79 29.00 15.92
N LEU A 84 -1.54 28.58 16.95
CA LEU A 84 -1.82 27.18 17.25
C LEU A 84 -2.76 26.55 16.20
N GLU A 85 -3.70 27.31 15.65
CA GLU A 85 -4.52 26.86 14.50
C GLU A 85 -3.64 26.46 13.32
N ALA A 86 -2.67 27.31 12.95
CA ALA A 86 -1.76 27.04 11.85
C ALA A 86 -0.85 25.82 12.13
N GLU A 87 -0.42 25.63 13.38
CA GLU A 87 0.36 24.47 13.81
C GLU A 87 -0.45 23.18 13.73
N PHE A 88 -1.68 23.19 14.25
CA PHE A 88 -2.61 22.06 14.17
C PHE A 88 -2.94 21.70 12.71
N ASP A 89 -3.22 22.70 11.87
CA ASP A 89 -3.53 22.48 10.46
C ASP A 89 -2.34 21.88 9.69
N ALA A 90 -1.12 22.33 9.99
CA ALA A 90 0.09 21.75 9.39
C ALA A 90 0.25 20.27 9.78
N LEU A 91 0.15 19.97 11.08
CA LEU A 91 0.25 18.59 11.58
C LEU A 91 -0.84 17.69 11.02
N ARG A 92 -2.09 18.18 10.95
CA ARG A 92 -3.20 17.45 10.32
C ARG A 92 -2.90 17.14 8.85
N GLY A 93 -2.39 18.11 8.10
CA GLY A 93 -1.99 17.91 6.71
C GLY A 93 -0.88 16.86 6.55
N GLU A 94 0.10 16.87 7.45
CA GLU A 94 1.17 15.86 7.47
C GLU A 94 0.65 14.45 7.79
N VAL A 95 -0.26 14.31 8.76
CA VAL A 95 -0.93 13.03 9.08
C VAL A 95 -1.69 12.51 7.86
N GLU A 96 -2.48 13.35 7.21
CA GLU A 96 -3.25 12.97 6.02
C GLU A 96 -2.34 12.53 4.87
N ALA A 97 -1.30 13.29 4.58
CA ALA A 97 -0.33 12.97 3.53
C ALA A 97 0.41 11.67 3.81
N LYS A 98 0.84 11.47 5.06
CA LYS A 98 1.56 10.26 5.48
C LYS A 98 0.66 9.03 5.47
N ASN A 99 -0.59 9.17 5.90
CA ASN A 99 -1.59 8.11 5.80
C ASN A 99 -1.88 7.72 4.34
N ALA A 100 -2.05 8.70 3.45
CA ALA A 100 -2.25 8.45 2.02
C ALA A 100 -1.05 7.74 1.39
N SER A 101 0.18 8.17 1.73
CA SER A 101 1.41 7.52 1.29
C SER A 101 1.51 6.08 1.79
N LEU A 102 1.21 5.84 3.06
CA LEU A 102 1.25 4.49 3.65
C LEU A 102 0.21 3.56 3.02
N ALA A 103 -0.99 4.07 2.73
CA ALA A 103 -2.03 3.31 2.03
C ALA A 103 -1.59 2.90 0.61
N ALA A 104 -0.92 3.79 -0.13
CA ALA A 104 -0.35 3.48 -1.44
C ALA A 104 0.72 2.40 -1.35
N GLN A 105 1.67 2.55 -0.42
CA GLN A 105 2.73 1.55 -0.20
C GLN A 105 2.17 0.18 0.22
N ALA A 106 1.12 0.15 1.05
CA ALA A 106 0.46 -1.09 1.44
C ALA A 106 -0.26 -1.78 0.26
N ALA A 107 -0.83 -1.00 -0.67
CA ALA A 107 -1.42 -1.52 -1.90
C ALA A 107 -0.36 -2.11 -2.84
N GLU A 108 0.77 -1.41 -3.02
CA GLU A 108 1.91 -1.89 -3.80
C GLU A 108 2.48 -3.19 -3.21
N PHE A 109 2.70 -3.24 -1.89
CA PHE A 109 3.13 -4.43 -1.19
C PHE A 109 2.15 -5.60 -1.39
N THR A 110 0.85 -5.35 -1.30
CA THR A 110 -0.18 -6.38 -1.52
C THR A 110 -0.12 -6.93 -2.95
N SER A 111 0.09 -6.06 -3.94
CA SER A 111 0.28 -6.46 -5.34
C SER A 111 1.54 -7.32 -5.50
N ALA A 112 2.69 -6.86 -4.98
CA ALA A 112 3.96 -7.58 -5.04
C ALA A 112 3.87 -8.96 -4.36
N ARG A 113 3.26 -9.03 -3.17
CA ARG A 113 3.02 -10.31 -2.47
C ARG A 113 2.17 -11.26 -3.30
N THR A 114 1.14 -10.76 -3.98
CA THR A 114 0.27 -11.59 -4.83
C THR A 114 1.03 -12.13 -6.04
N ALA A 115 1.85 -11.28 -6.67
CA ALA A 115 2.73 -11.69 -7.77
C ALA A 115 3.74 -12.76 -7.29
N PHE A 116 4.39 -12.54 -6.16
CA PHE A 116 5.29 -13.52 -5.53
C PHE A 116 4.60 -14.86 -5.28
N GLN A 117 3.40 -14.86 -4.70
CA GLN A 117 2.62 -16.09 -4.46
C GLN A 117 2.33 -16.86 -5.75
N SER A 118 2.03 -16.15 -6.83
CA SER A 118 1.80 -16.75 -8.16
C SER A 118 3.10 -17.29 -8.77
N ASN A 119 4.16 -16.49 -8.78
CA ASN A 119 5.41 -16.78 -9.48
C ASN A 119 6.26 -17.83 -8.76
N CYS A 120 6.13 -17.92 -7.44
CA CYS A 120 6.89 -18.82 -6.59
C CYS A 120 6.06 -19.95 -5.99
N ALA A 121 4.80 -20.13 -6.43
CA ALA A 121 3.86 -21.14 -5.91
C ALA A 121 4.51 -22.53 -5.76
N THR A 122 5.25 -22.99 -6.78
CA THR A 122 5.94 -24.29 -6.81
C THR A 122 6.96 -24.49 -5.69
N TYR A 123 7.53 -23.40 -5.16
CA TYR A 123 8.51 -23.41 -4.08
C TYR A 123 7.89 -23.13 -2.70
N LEU A 124 6.65 -22.63 -2.66
CA LEU A 124 5.89 -22.38 -1.43
C LEU A 124 5.11 -23.62 -0.95
N SER A 125 4.90 -24.61 -1.84
CA SER A 125 4.10 -25.82 -1.58
C SER A 125 4.90 -27.06 -1.15
N ASN A 126 6.19 -26.91 -0.84
CA ASN A 126 7.06 -27.96 -0.28
C ASN A 126 7.59 -27.53 1.10
#